data_AF-A0A940K823-F1
#
_entry.id   AF-A0A940K823-F1
#
_cell.length_a   1.000
_cell.length_b   1.000
_cell.length_c   1.000
_cell.angle_alpha   90.00
_cell.angle_beta   90.00
_cell.angle_gamma   90.00
#
_symmetry.space_group_name_H-M   'P 1'
#
loop_
_entity.id
_entity.type
_entity.pdbx_description
1 polymer ?
#
loop_
_entity_poly.entity_id
_entity_poly.type
_entity_poly.pdbx_seq_one_letter_code
_entity_poly.pdbx_strand_id
1 'polypeptide(L)'
;MKFRYYFTLFKLAIIVLVPIALLILPADFFDHGQTVCASQIFFGIECPACGLTRGCMHLIHFEPEEAFAYNMWSFVALPAIAIYWLVWGIKEFKRFMKMRRQMQATPEV
;
A
#
# COMPACT_ATOMS: atom_id res chain seq x y z
N MET A 1 12.64 -24.27 8.81
CA MET A 1 11.47 -23.50 9.30
C MET A 1 11.76 -22.00 9.49
N LYS A 2 12.97 -21.62 9.96
CA LYS A 2 13.37 -20.22 10.21
C LYS A 2 13.21 -19.27 9.00
N PHE A 3 13.58 -19.68 7.78
CA PHE A 3 13.42 -18.84 6.57
C PHE A 3 11.99 -18.34 6.35
N ARG A 4 10.99 -19.24 6.43
CA ARG A 4 9.57 -18.89 6.24
C ARG A 4 9.10 -17.89 7.31
N TYR A 5 9.63 -17.98 8.52
CA TYR A 5 9.30 -17.07 9.63
C TYR A 5 9.84 -15.67 9.38
N TYR A 6 11.13 -15.53 9.06
CA TYR A 6 11.73 -14.23 8.73
C TYR A 6 11.07 -13.59 7.51
N PHE A 7 10.71 -14.39 6.51
CA PHE A 7 9.97 -13.89 5.34
C PHE A 7 8.58 -13.36 5.70
N THR A 8 7.86 -14.01 6.62
CA THR A 8 6.57 -13.49 7.10
C THR A 8 6.75 -12.23 7.96
N LEU A 9 7.79 -12.16 8.79
CA LEU A 9 8.09 -10.96 9.58
C LEU A 9 8.40 -9.76 8.67
N PHE A 10 9.22 -9.97 7.64
CA PHE A 10 9.53 -8.94 6.64
C PHE A 10 8.28 -8.43 5.93
N LYS A 11 7.37 -9.33 5.51
CA LYS A 11 6.09 -8.92 4.92
C LYS A 11 5.24 -8.10 5.88
N LEU A 12 5.14 -8.49 7.15
CA LEU A 12 4.41 -7.72 8.15
C LEU A 12 5.04 -6.34 8.36
N ALA A 13 6.36 -6.23 8.36
CA ALA A 13 7.05 -4.95 8.42
C ALA A 13 6.64 -4.05 7.25
N ILE A 14 6.65 -4.56 6.00
CA ILE A 14 6.19 -3.80 4.83
C ILE A 14 4.71 -3.37 4.98
N ILE A 15 3.83 -4.29 5.36
CA ILE A 15 2.38 -4.04 5.50
C ILE A 15 2.12 -2.87 6.46
N VAL A 16 2.93 -2.73 7.51
CA VAL A 16 2.82 -1.66 8.50
C VAL A 16 3.55 -0.39 8.07
N LEU A 17 4.78 -0.50 7.57
CA LEU A 17 5.63 0.64 7.27
C LEU A 17 5.16 1.43 6.04
N VAL A 18 4.61 0.77 5.02
CA VAL A 18 4.13 1.44 3.80
C VAL A 18 3.04 2.48 4.08
N PRO A 19 1.90 2.17 4.74
CA PRO A 19 0.87 3.17 5.01
C PRO A 19 1.37 4.29 5.93
N ILE A 20 2.23 3.96 6.90
CA ILE A 20 2.85 4.97 7.77
C ILE A 20 3.72 5.92 6.94
N ALA A 21 4.56 5.39 6.04
CA ALA A 21 5.39 6.21 5.18
C ALA A 21 4.54 7.12 4.28
N LEU A 22 3.44 6.61 3.70
CA LEU A 22 2.52 7.41 2.88
C LEU A 22 1.82 8.52 3.67
N LEU A 23 1.51 8.31 4.95
CA LEU A 23 0.93 9.35 5.82
C LEU A 23 1.94 10.38 6.32
N ILE A 24 3.24 10.06 6.30
CA ILE A 24 4.32 10.99 6.69
C ILE A 24 4.73 11.86 5.50
N LEU A 25 4.67 11.31 4.28
CA LEU A 25 4.95 12.08 3.07
C LEU A 25 3.87 13.17 2.91
N PRO A 26 4.24 14.38 2.46
CA PRO A 26 3.28 15.46 2.27
C PRO A 26 2.32 15.15 1.10
N ALA A 27 1.10 15.71 1.14
CA ALA A 27 0.06 15.41 0.16
C ALA A 27 0.50 15.67 -1.29
N ASP A 28 1.29 16.71 -1.51
CA ASP A 28 1.82 17.17 -2.80
C ASP A 28 3.09 16.42 -3.26
N PHE A 29 3.58 15.44 -2.48
CA PHE A 29 4.83 14.73 -2.79
C PHE A 29 4.85 14.12 -4.19
N PHE A 30 3.69 13.64 -4.67
CA PHE A 30 3.55 13.00 -5.99
C PHE A 30 3.08 13.96 -7.10
N ASP A 31 2.85 15.23 -6.78
CA ASP A 31 2.43 16.25 -7.73
C ASP A 31 3.60 16.73 -8.56
N HIS A 32 4.74 16.89 -7.89
CA HIS A 32 5.98 17.37 -8.46
C HIS A 32 6.88 16.19 -8.85
N GLY A 33 6.70 15.71 -10.09
CA GLY A 33 7.53 14.63 -10.62
C GLY A 33 7.06 14.15 -11.98
N GLN A 34 7.92 13.45 -12.71
CA GLN A 34 7.51 12.79 -13.94
C GLN A 34 6.48 11.71 -13.63
N THR A 35 5.34 11.76 -14.32
CA THR A 35 4.34 10.71 -14.26
C THR A 35 4.93 9.42 -14.81
N VAL A 36 5.19 8.45 -13.92
CA VAL A 36 5.56 7.08 -14.35
C VAL A 36 4.27 6.34 -14.74
N CYS A 37 3.64 6.76 -15.83
CA CYS A 37 2.45 6.13 -16.38
C CYS A 37 2.80 5.48 -17.73
N ALA A 38 2.65 4.16 -17.83
CA ALA A 38 2.94 3.43 -19.06
C ALA A 38 2.14 3.96 -20.27
N SER A 39 0.89 4.38 -20.05
CA SER A 39 0.05 4.97 -21.11
C SER A 39 0.67 6.25 -21.69
N GLN A 40 1.15 7.13 -20.81
CA GLN A 40 1.80 8.38 -21.22
C GLN A 40 3.16 8.13 -21.87
N ILE A 41 3.97 7.24 -21.30
CA ILE A 41 5.32 6.95 -21.79
C ILE A 41 5.30 6.30 -23.18
N PHE A 42 4.42 5.31 -23.41
CA PHE A 42 4.41 4.55 -24.67
C PHE A 42 3.48 5.15 -25.73
N PHE A 43 2.36 5.76 -25.31
CA PHE A 43 1.30 6.17 -26.24
C PHE A 43 0.99 7.67 -26.20
N GLY A 44 1.50 8.42 -25.21
CA GLY A 44 1.23 9.85 -25.07
C GLY A 44 -0.22 10.20 -24.77
N ILE A 45 -1.01 9.25 -24.26
CA ILE A 45 -2.44 9.43 -23.98
C ILE A 45 -2.76 9.25 -22.49
N GLU A 46 -3.69 10.06 -22.00
CA GLU A 46 -4.26 9.91 -20.67
C GLU A 46 -5.24 8.73 -20.65
N CYS A 47 -4.98 7.76 -19.77
CA CYS A 47 -5.92 6.68 -19.50
C CYS A 47 -6.78 7.03 -18.27
N PRO A 48 -7.89 6.32 -18.02
CA PRO A 48 -8.76 6.59 -16.87
C PRO A 48 -8.07 6.48 -15.49
N ALA A 49 -6.89 5.85 -15.42
CA ALA A 49 -6.09 5.72 -14.21
C ALA A 49 -4.96 6.77 -14.09
N CYS A 50 -4.80 7.67 -15.06
CA CYS A 50 -3.85 8.78 -14.95
C CYS A 50 -4.19 9.64 -13.73
N GLY A 51 -3.18 9.98 -12.92
CA GLY A 51 -3.38 10.74 -11.69
C GLY A 51 -3.91 9.95 -10.49
N LEU A 52 -4.18 8.64 -10.61
CA LEU A 52 -4.78 7.85 -9.52
C LEU A 52 -3.96 7.87 -8.23
N THR A 53 -2.62 7.76 -8.32
CA THR A 53 -1.74 7.82 -7.15
C THR A 53 -1.82 9.17 -6.45
N ARG A 54 -1.85 10.29 -7.20
CA ARG A 54 -2.00 11.64 -6.64
C ARG A 54 -3.36 11.79 -5.99
N GLY A 55 -4.42 11.37 -6.69
CA GLY A 55 -5.78 11.39 -6.15
C GLY A 55 -5.87 10.62 -4.82
N CYS A 56 -5.30 9.42 -4.74
CA CYS A 56 -5.24 8.66 -3.49
C CYS A 56 -4.41 9.36 -2.41
N MET A 57 -3.30 10.02 -2.78
CA MET A 57 -2.43 10.75 -1.84
C MET A 57 -3.15 11.95 -1.21
N HIS A 58 -3.83 12.77 -2.00
CA HIS A 58 -4.66 13.86 -1.48
C HIS A 58 -5.82 13.32 -0.64
N LEU A 59 -6.45 12.23 -1.08
CA LEU A 59 -7.58 11.66 -0.36
C LEU A 59 -7.21 11.08 1.02
N ILE A 60 -6.01 10.48 1.19
CA ILE A 60 -5.53 10.06 2.52
C ILE A 60 -5.15 11.24 3.42
N HIS A 61 -4.91 12.42 2.85
CA HIS A 61 -4.63 13.68 3.56
C HIS A 61 -5.88 14.54 3.77
N PHE A 62 -7.06 14.01 3.46
CA PHE A 62 -8.35 14.70 3.62
C PHE A 62 -8.52 15.93 2.71
N GLU A 63 -7.97 15.87 1.49
CA GLU A 63 -8.08 16.89 0.43
C GLU A 63 -8.95 16.35 -0.73
N PRO A 64 -10.29 16.32 -0.57
CA PRO A 64 -11.19 15.65 -1.51
C PRO A 64 -11.33 16.41 -2.85
N GLU A 65 -11.20 17.73 -2.86
CA GLU A 65 -11.35 18.55 -4.08
C GLU A 65 -10.17 18.28 -5.03
N GLU A 66 -8.96 18.30 -4.48
CA GLU A 66 -7.71 17.97 -5.15
C GLU A 66 -7.71 16.51 -5.61
N ALA A 67 -8.16 15.59 -4.75
CA ALA A 67 -8.28 14.17 -5.09
C ALA A 67 -9.21 13.95 -6.29
N PHE A 68 -10.35 14.65 -6.32
CA PHE A 68 -11.30 14.58 -7.43
C PHE A 68 -10.72 15.18 -8.71
N ALA A 69 -10.04 16.33 -8.61
CA ALA A 69 -9.40 17.00 -9.72
C ALA A 69 -8.30 16.13 -10.38
N TYR A 70 -7.51 15.41 -9.58
CA TYR A 70 -6.50 14.50 -10.11
C TYR A 70 -7.10 13.23 -10.69
N ASN A 71 -8.00 12.56 -9.97
CA ASN A 71 -8.69 11.37 -10.46
C ASN A 71 -9.88 10.99 -9.57
N MET A 72 -11.12 11.09 -10.09
CA MET A 72 -12.33 10.69 -9.34
C MET A 72 -12.33 9.22 -8.89
N TRP A 73 -11.64 8.32 -9.61
CA TRP A 73 -11.56 6.90 -9.23
C TRP A 73 -10.77 6.70 -7.94
N SER A 74 -10.01 7.68 -7.46
CA SER A 74 -9.34 7.62 -6.14
C SER A 74 -10.33 7.33 -5.00
N PHE A 75 -11.55 7.87 -5.08
CA PHE A 75 -12.63 7.64 -4.10
C PHE A 75 -13.10 6.19 -4.03
N VAL A 76 -12.88 5.40 -5.08
CA VAL A 76 -13.20 3.97 -5.11
C VAL A 76 -11.93 3.13 -4.87
N ALA A 77 -10.83 3.52 -5.50
CA ALA A 77 -9.57 2.80 -5.46
C ALA A 77 -8.97 2.80 -4.06
N LEU A 78 -8.92 3.95 -3.37
CA LEU A 78 -8.32 4.03 -2.04
C LEU A 78 -9.07 3.13 -1.03
N PRO A 79 -10.41 3.19 -0.89
CA PRO A 79 -11.12 2.26 -0.01
C PRO A 79 -10.94 0.79 -0.38
N ALA A 80 -10.98 0.46 -1.67
CA ALA A 80 -10.80 -0.92 -2.13
C ALA A 80 -9.41 -1.46 -1.77
N ILE A 81 -8.37 -0.66 -2.02
CA ILE A 81 -6.97 -0.99 -1.67
C ILE A 81 -6.82 -1.09 -0.15
N ALA A 82 -7.38 -0.16 0.62
CA ALA A 82 -7.31 -0.17 2.08
C ALA A 82 -7.96 -1.43 2.69
N ILE A 83 -9.14 -1.82 2.21
CA ILE A 83 -9.84 -3.04 2.64
C ILE A 83 -9.01 -4.27 2.30
N TYR A 84 -8.51 -4.36 1.06
CA TYR A 84 -7.66 -5.48 0.64
C TYR A 84 -6.39 -5.57 1.50
N TRP A 85 -5.73 -4.45 1.73
CA TRP A 85 -4.50 -4.35 2.52
C TRP A 85 -4.73 -4.78 3.97
N LEU A 86 -5.83 -4.36 4.59
CA LEU A 86 -6.22 -4.75 5.94
C LEU A 86 -6.49 -6.26 6.04
N VAL A 87 -7.30 -6.81 5.13
CA VAL A 87 -7.61 -8.24 5.10
C VAL A 87 -6.34 -9.07 4.92
N TRP A 88 -5.46 -8.65 4.02
CA TRP A 88 -4.17 -9.29 3.79
C TRP A 88 -3.27 -9.22 5.03
N GLY A 89 -3.19 -8.06 5.69
CA GLY A 89 -2.46 -7.87 6.94
C GLY A 89 -2.94 -8.78 8.07
N ILE A 90 -4.26 -8.86 8.28
CA ILE A 90 -4.87 -9.76 9.28
C ILE A 90 -4.50 -11.22 8.99
N LYS A 91 -4.55 -11.64 7.72
CA LYS A 91 -4.21 -13.00 7.30
C LYS A 91 -2.74 -13.33 7.58
N GLU A 92 -1.81 -12.45 7.20
CA GLU A 92 -0.39 -12.65 7.47
C GLU A 92 -0.07 -12.59 8.97
N PHE A 93 -0.76 -11.76 9.75
CA PHE A 93 -0.59 -11.70 11.20
C PHE A 93 -1.03 -13.00 11.89
N LYS A 94 -2.18 -13.57 11.50
CA LYS A 94 -2.64 -14.89 12.00
C LYS A 94 -1.63 -15.98 11.66
N ARG A 95 -1.05 -15.95 10.46
CA ARG A 95 0.01 -16.88 10.02
C ARG A 95 1.26 -16.75 10.86
N PHE A 96 1.71 -15.52 11.12
CA PHE A 96 2.83 -15.23 12.02
C PHE A 96 2.61 -15.78 13.42
N MET A 97 1.44 -15.52 14.02
CA MET A 97 1.09 -16.01 15.36
C MET A 97 1.12 -17.54 15.46
N LYS A 98 0.62 -18.25 14.42
CA LYS A 98 0.70 -19.70 14.35
C LYS A 98 2.15 -20.19 14.29
N MET A 99 2.98 -19.58 13.44
CA MET A 99 4.39 -19.96 13.28
C MET A 99 5.23 -19.64 14.52
N ARG A 100 4.97 -18.51 15.19
CA ARG A 100 5.63 -18.12 16.44
C ARG A 100 5.42 -19.15 17.54
N ARG A 101 4.18 -19.64 17.71
CA ARG A 101 3.85 -20.71 18.67
C ARG A 101 4.61 -22.02 18.35
N GLN A 102 4.71 -22.38 17.07
CA GLN A 102 5.44 -23.58 16.64
C GLN A 102 6.95 -23.48 16.90
N MET A 103 7.54 -22.30 16.69
CA MET A 103 8.96 -22.07 16.99
C MET A 103 9.27 -22.13 18.48
N GLN A 104 8.37 -21.64 19.34
CA GLN A 104 8.52 -21.73 20.81
C GLN A 104 8.37 -23.15 21.35
N ALA A 105 7.66 -24.04 20.64
CA ALA A 105 7.44 -25.42 21.04
C ALA A 105 8.52 -26.41 20.57
N THR A 106 9.45 -25.98 19.71
CA THR A 106 10.55 -26.85 19.23
C THR A 106 11.77 -26.59 20.11
N PRO A 107 12.17 -27.49 21.03
CA PRO A 107 13.38 -27.32 21.82
C PRO A 107 14.60 -27.27 20.89
N GLU A 108 15.54 -26.37 21.19
CA GLU A 108 16.83 -26.33 20.51
C GLU A 108 17.59 -27.62 20.87
N VAL A 109 17.83 -28.47 19.86
CA VAL A 109 18.67 -29.67 19.96
C VAL A 109 20.10 -29.29 19.68
#